data_AF-A0A918FKX1-F1
#
_entry.id   AF-A0A918FKX1-F1
#
_cell.length_a   1.000
_cell.length_b   1.000
_cell.length_c   1.000
_cell.angle_alpha   90.00
_cell.angle_beta   90.00
_cell.angle_gamma   90.00
#
_symmetry.space_group_name_H-M   'P 1'
#
loop_
_entity.id
_entity.type
_entity.pdbx_description
1 polymer ?
#
loop_
_entity_poly.entity_id
_entity_poly.type
_entity_poly.pdbx_seq_one_letter_code
_entity_poly.pdbx_strand_id
1 'polypeptide(L)' 'MNQRDLDDIAHRIGSAAGEFAPGHRPTAAQVADAASILQGMLQAAETYGVTFADFDAVAHFARLAIQLVQSRDESR' A
#
# COMPACT_ATOMS: atom_id res chain seq x y z
N MET A 1 -1.89 -3.63 -15.34
CA MET A 1 -1.63 -4.45 -14.15
C MET A 1 -2.24 -5.84 -14.26
N ASN A 2 -1.53 -6.87 -13.83
CA ASN A 2 -1.96 -8.28 -13.86
C ASN A 2 -2.16 -8.86 -12.43
N GLN A 3 -2.65 -10.10 -12.30
CA GLN A 3 -2.92 -10.74 -11.00
C GLN A 3 -1.69 -10.85 -10.10
N ARG A 4 -0.51 -11.10 -10.69
CA ARG A 4 0.75 -11.21 -9.93
C ARG A 4 1.12 -9.88 -9.29
N ASP A 5 0.93 -8.77 -10.01
CA ASP A 5 1.19 -7.43 -9.46
C ASP A 5 0.27 -7.15 -8.26
N LEU A 6 -1.00 -7.57 -8.35
CA LEU A 6 -1.97 -7.42 -7.25
C LEU A 6 -1.58 -8.27 -6.02
N ASP A 7 -1.15 -9.50 -6.25
CA ASP A 7 -0.68 -10.40 -5.18
C ASP A 7 0.58 -9.84 -4.50
N ASP A 8 1.51 -9.27 -5.28
CA ASP A 8 2.73 -8.65 -4.77
C ASP A 8 2.42 -7.38 -3.96
N ILE A 9 1.46 -6.55 -4.38
CA ILE A 9 0.97 -5.40 -3.60
C ILE A 9 0.41 -5.87 -2.26
N ALA A 10 -0.49 -6.86 -2.28
CA ALA A 10 -1.12 -7.39 -1.08
C ALA A 10 -0.08 -7.97 -0.10
N HIS A 11 0.89 -8.73 -0.63
CA HIS A 11 1.98 -9.28 0.16
C HIS A 11 2.82 -8.19 0.83
N ARG A 12 3.18 -7.15 0.08
CA ARG A 12 3.99 -6.03 0.59
C ARG A 12 3.29 -5.21 1.65
N ILE A 13 2.00 -4.93 1.46
CA ILE A 13 1.22 -4.27 2.52
C ILE A 13 1.12 -5.15 3.76
N GLY A 14 0.87 -6.45 3.61
CA GLY A 14 0.83 -7.37 4.74
C GLY A 14 2.15 -7.38 5.51
N SER A 15 3.28 -7.43 4.79
CA SER A 15 4.62 -7.35 5.38
C SER A 15 4.84 -6.02 6.12
N ALA A 16 4.55 -4.90 5.45
CA ALA A 16 4.71 -3.55 6.02
C ALA A 16 3.84 -3.35 7.27
N ALA A 17 2.60 -3.85 7.28
CA ALA A 17 1.73 -3.84 8.45
C ALA A 17 2.34 -4.60 9.65
N GLY A 18 3.13 -5.65 9.36
CA GLY A 18 3.86 -6.42 10.37
C GLY A 18 4.93 -5.61 11.10
N GLU A 19 5.52 -4.60 10.45
CA GLU A 19 6.61 -3.76 10.96
C GLU A 19 6.17 -2.67 11.95
N PHE A 20 4.86 -2.42 12.08
CA PHE A 20 4.34 -1.46 13.04
C PHE A 20 4.42 -2.01 14.45
N ALA A 21 4.71 -1.14 15.43
CA ALA A 21 4.63 -1.49 16.84
C ALA A 21 3.22 -2.01 17.19
N PRO A 22 3.06 -2.96 18.13
CA PRO A 22 1.77 -3.62 18.38
C PRO A 22 0.59 -2.67 18.61
N GLY A 23 0.80 -1.54 19.30
CA GLY A 23 -0.24 -0.53 19.56
C GLY A 23 -0.60 0.37 18.36
N HIS A 24 0.17 0.30 17.27
CA HIS A 24 -0.02 1.10 16.05
C HIS A 24 -0.20 0.22 14.81
N ARG A 25 -0.36 -1.08 14.99
CA ARG A 25 -0.56 -2.02 13.88
C ARG A 25 -1.90 -1.70 13.20
N PRO A 26 -1.93 -1.56 11.86
CA PRO A 26 -3.16 -1.25 11.16
C PRO A 26 -4.17 -2.39 11.30
N THR A 27 -5.46 -2.04 11.29
CA THR A 27 -6.54 -3.01 11.24
C THR A 27 -6.61 -3.67 9.86
N ALA A 28 -7.31 -4.81 9.75
CA ALA A 28 -7.53 -5.47 8.46
C ALA A 28 -8.22 -4.56 7.44
N ALA A 29 -9.16 -3.71 7.90
CA ALA A 29 -9.82 -2.73 7.05
C ALA A 29 -8.85 -1.66 6.53
N GLN A 30 -7.96 -1.16 7.39
CA GLN A 30 -6.94 -0.19 7.01
C GLN A 30 -5.92 -0.77 6.03
N VAL A 31 -5.56 -2.04 6.21
CA VAL A 31 -4.71 -2.79 5.27
C VAL A 31 -5.37 -2.92 3.90
N ALA A 32 -6.65 -3.32 3.85
CA ALA A 32 -7.39 -3.46 2.60
C ALA A 32 -7.55 -2.11 1.88
N ASP A 33 -7.80 -1.04 2.62
CA ASP A 33 -7.93 0.31 2.06
C ASP A 33 -6.60 0.84 1.54
N ALA A 34 -5.51 0.62 2.28
CA ALA A 34 -4.16 0.94 1.81
C ALA A 34 -3.82 0.19 0.51
N ALA A 35 -4.23 -1.07 0.38
CA ALA A 35 -4.04 -1.87 -0.84
C ALA A 35 -4.79 -1.27 -2.04
N SER A 36 -6.03 -0.86 -1.83
CA SER A 36 -6.86 -0.21 -2.85
C SER A 36 -6.23 1.11 -3.33
N ILE A 37 -5.73 1.93 -2.39
CA ILE A 37 -5.05 3.20 -2.72
C ILE A 37 -3.81 2.94 -3.57
N LEU A 38 -2.94 2.00 -3.15
CA LEU A 38 -1.73 1.66 -3.89
C LEU A 38 -2.05 1.17 -5.30
N GLN A 39 -3.04 0.28 -5.42
CA GLN A 39 -3.52 -0.20 -6.70
C GLN A 39 -3.96 0.97 -7.62
N GLY A 40 -4.74 1.91 -7.08
CA GLY A 40 -5.21 3.08 -7.83
C GLY A 40 -4.08 4.00 -8.28
N MET A 41 -3.09 4.25 -7.42
CA MET A 41 -1.91 5.06 -7.76
C MET A 41 -1.08 4.43 -8.87
N LEU A 42 -0.90 3.10 -8.82
CA LEU A 42 -0.17 2.36 -9.84
C LEU A 42 -0.90 2.35 -11.17
N GLN A 43 -2.21 2.10 -11.16
CA GLN A 43 -3.02 2.15 -12.36
C GLN A 43 -2.98 3.53 -13.04
N ALA A 44 -2.94 4.62 -12.25
CA ALA A 44 -2.74 5.96 -12.78
C ALA A 44 -1.32 6.13 -13.37
N ALA A 45 -0.29 5.64 -12.68
CA ALA A 45 1.11 5.73 -13.10
C ALA A 45 1.40 4.92 -14.38
N GLU A 46 0.71 3.79 -14.59
CA GLU A 46 0.79 2.98 -15.82
C GLU A 46 0.47 3.81 -17.07
N THR A 47 -0.40 4.83 -16.96
CA THR A 47 -0.72 5.75 -18.07
C THR A 47 0.51 6.51 -18.57
N TYR A 48 1.51 6.69 -17.71
CA TYR A 48 2.76 7.38 -18.01
C TYR A 48 3.93 6.41 -18.24
N GLY A 49 3.65 5.11 -18.40
CA GLY A 49 4.66 4.08 -18.61
C GLY A 49 5.42 3.66 -17.35
N VAL A 50 4.94 4.05 -16.18
CA VAL A 50 5.52 3.64 -14.89
C VAL A 50 4.84 2.35 -14.44
N THR A 51 5.65 1.33 -14.19
CA THR A 51 5.20 -0.01 -13.77
C THR A 51 5.39 -0.21 -12.27
N PHE A 52 4.80 -1.28 -11.73
CA PHE A 52 5.05 -1.66 -10.34
C PHE A 52 6.54 -1.94 -10.05
N ALA A 53 7.29 -2.43 -11.04
CA ALA A 53 8.73 -2.66 -10.91
C ALA A 53 9.52 -1.34 -10.78
N ASP A 54 9.00 -0.22 -11.27
CA ASP A 54 9.62 1.09 -11.05
C ASP A 54 9.40 1.60 -9.62
N PHE A 55 8.33 1.12 -8.96
CA PHE A 55 8.05 1.38 -7.55
C PHE A 55 8.84 0.50 -6.58
N ASP A 56 9.51 -0.56 -7.07
CA ASP A 56 10.36 -1.43 -6.25
C ASP A 56 11.49 -0.67 -5.55
N ALA A 57 11.97 0.41 -6.17
CA ALA A 57 12.96 1.30 -5.58
C ALA A 57 12.42 2.13 -4.41
N VAL A 58 11.10 2.27 -4.27
CA VAL A 58 10.45 3.02 -3.20
C VAL A 58 10.13 2.08 -2.04
N ALA A 59 11.16 1.74 -1.28
CA ALA A 59 11.13 0.72 -0.20
C ALA A 59 10.05 0.92 0.89
N HIS A 60 9.40 2.10 0.97
CA HIS A 60 8.44 2.44 2.01
C HIS A 60 7.03 2.72 1.52
N PHE A 61 6.73 2.47 0.24
CA PHE A 61 5.45 2.88 -0.34
C PHE A 61 4.24 2.21 0.33
N ALA A 62 4.35 0.91 0.64
CA ALA A 62 3.34 0.18 1.39
C ALA A 62 3.09 0.75 2.80
N ARG A 63 4.16 1.13 3.49
CA ARG A 63 4.09 1.74 4.83
C ARG A 63 3.44 3.12 4.79
N LEU A 64 3.78 3.94 3.79
CA LEU A 64 3.21 5.27 3.61
C LEU A 64 1.70 5.21 3.33
N ALA A 65 1.24 4.24 2.52
CA ALA A 65 -0.19 4.06 2.27
C ALA A 65 -0.96 3.71 3.55
N ILE A 66 -0.39 2.84 4.41
CA ILE A 66 -0.98 2.52 5.72
C ILE A 66 -1.05 3.77 6.60
N GLN A 67 0.04 4.54 6.69
CA GLN A 67 0.08 5.77 7.50
C GLN A 67 -0.92 6.82 7.01
N LEU A 68 -1.11 6.94 5.70
CA LEU A 68 -2.11 7.83 5.11
C LEU A 68 -3.52 7.45 5.55
N VAL A 69 -3.86 6.15 5.50
CA VAL A 69 -5.17 5.66 5.95
C VAL A 69 -5.37 5.90 7.45
N GLN A 70 -4.37 5.58 8.28
CA GLN A 70 -4.43 5.82 9.73
C GLN A 70 -4.66 7.30 10.05
N SER A 71 -3.89 8.20 9.43
CA SER A 71 -4.03 9.64 9.63
C SER A 71 -5.40 10.18 9.19
N ARG A 72 -5.95 9.66 8.08
CA ARG A 72 -7.31 9.99 7.63
C ARG A 72 -8.37 9.56 8.63
N ASP A 73 -8.24 8.36 9.18
CA ASP A 73 -9.20 7.80 10.13
C ASP A 73 -9.13 8.50 11.50
N GLU A 74 -7.93 8.93 11.93
CA GLU A 74 -7.72 9.73 13.15
C GLU A 74 -8.27 11.17 13.06
N SER A 75 -8.42 11.70 11.85
CA SER A 75 -8.90 13.07 11.60
C SER A 75 -10.44 13.18 11.52
N ARG A 76 -11.17 12.08 11.75
CA ARG A 76 -12.64 12.01 11.72
C ARG A 76 -13.23 12.02 13.12
#